data_AF-A0A9E5HI23-F1
#
_entry.id   AF-A0A9E5HI23-F1
#
_cell.length_a   1.000
_cell.length_b   1.000
_cell.length_c   1.000
_cell.angle_alpha   90.00
_cell.angle_beta   90.00
_cell.angle_gamma   90.00
#
_symmetry.space_group_name_H-M   'P 1'
#
loop_
_entity.id
_entity.type
_entity.pdbx_description
1 polymer ?
#
loop_
_entity_poly.entity_id
_entity_poly.type
_entity_poly.pdbx_seq_one_letter_code
_entity_poly.pdbx_strand_id
1 'polypeptide(L)' 'MGCKYFGTDGVRGRANQHPMTAEMALKIGAAAGHYFRRFSDRTHRVVIGKDTRRSGYMFENALTAGLTST' A
#
# COMPACT_ATOMS: atom_id res chain seq x y z
N MET A 1 16.54 14.57 -6.28
CA MET A 1 16.35 13.33 -5.49
C MET A 1 14.98 12.74 -5.83
N GLY A 2 14.90 11.91 -6.87
CA GLY A 2 13.63 11.35 -7.38
C GLY A 2 13.41 9.93 -6.88
N CYS A 3 12.19 9.68 -6.36
CA CYS A 3 11.56 8.42 -6.00
C CYS A 3 12.44 7.17 -5.77
N LYS A 4 12.91 6.98 -4.52
CA LYS A 4 13.56 5.73 -4.07
C LYS A 4 12.63 4.50 -4.07
N TYR A 5 11.32 4.71 -4.04
CA TYR A 5 10.34 3.62 -3.90
C TYR A 5 9.29 3.56 -5.02
N PHE A 6 8.87 4.70 -5.56
CA PHE A 6 7.80 4.79 -6.56
C PHE A 6 8.36 5.03 -7.96
N GLY A 7 8.36 4.01 -8.83
CA GLY A 7 8.62 4.20 -10.26
C GLY A 7 7.41 4.80 -10.97
N THR A 8 7.42 4.77 -12.31
CA THR A 8 6.30 5.23 -13.15
C THR A 8 4.98 4.52 -12.82
N ASP A 9 5.05 3.21 -12.53
CA ASP A 9 3.89 2.35 -12.24
C ASP A 9 3.81 1.94 -10.75
N GLY A 10 4.29 2.78 -9.83
CA GLY A 10 4.28 2.51 -8.40
C GLY A 10 5.48 1.71 -7.88
N VAL A 11 5.30 0.99 -6.76
CA VAL A 11 6.37 0.23 -6.10
C VAL A 11 6.50 -1.15 -6.74
N ARG A 12 7.71 -1.48 -7.22
CA ARG A 12 8.01 -2.75 -7.90
C ARG A 12 9.25 -3.42 -7.31
N GLY A 13 9.29 -4.74 -7.40
CA GLY A 13 10.38 -5.56 -6.88
C GLY A 13 9.97 -7.02 -6.73
N ARG A 14 10.92 -7.84 -6.26
CA ARG A 14 10.65 -9.24 -5.93
C ARG A 14 9.93 -9.33 -4.58
N ALA A 15 8.85 -10.09 -4.51
CA ALA A 15 8.12 -10.28 -3.27
C ALA A 15 9.04 -10.77 -2.13
N ASN A 16 8.82 -10.26 -0.92
CA ASN A 16 9.65 -10.48 0.27
C ASN A 16 11.09 -9.95 0.17
N GLN A 17 11.38 -9.11 -0.82
CA GLN A 17 12.65 -8.40 -0.92
C GLN A 17 12.37 -6.91 -1.01
N HIS A 18 13.22 -6.10 -0.41
CA HIS A 18 13.08 -4.65 -0.49
C HIS A 18 13.09 -4.21 -1.98
N PRO A 19 12.12 -3.36 -2.42
CA PRO A 19 11.10 -2.65 -1.64
C PRO A 19 9.73 -3.36 -1.52
N MET A 20 9.54 -4.54 -2.10
CA MET A 20 8.29 -5.32 -2.07
C MET A 20 8.20 -6.25 -0.84
N THR A 21 8.18 -5.65 0.36
CA THR A 21 7.96 -6.37 1.64
C THR A 21 6.58 -6.05 2.23
N ALA A 22 6.05 -6.97 3.04
CA ALA A 22 4.76 -6.75 3.72
C ALA A 22 4.78 -5.50 4.62
N GLU A 23 5.89 -5.27 5.32
CA GLU A 23 6.08 -4.08 6.15
C GLU A 23 6.03 -2.79 5.32
N MET A 24 6.63 -2.78 4.13
CA MET A 24 6.56 -1.63 3.24
C MET A 24 5.13 -1.38 2.77
N ALA A 25 4.39 -2.43 2.42
CA ALA A 25 2.99 -2.33 2.04
C ALA A 25 2.10 -1.80 3.18
N LEU A 26 2.34 -2.23 4.41
CA LEU A 26 1.68 -1.72 5.61
C LEU A 26 1.93 -0.21 5.77
N LYS A 27 3.19 0.22 5.68
CA LYS A 27 3.59 1.62 5.80
C LYS A 27 2.97 2.49 4.69
N ILE A 28 2.91 1.98 3.46
CA ILE A 28 2.25 2.67 2.34
C ILE A 28 0.74 2.81 2.62
N GLY A 29 0.08 1.74 3.07
CA GLY A 29 -1.33 1.76 3.43
C GLY A 29 -1.64 2.81 4.51
N ALA A 30 -0.86 2.84 5.59
CA ALA A 30 -1.01 3.82 6.66
C ALA A 30 -0.73 5.26 6.16
N ALA A 31 0.34 5.46 5.38
CA ALA A 31 0.63 6.77 4.81
C ALA A 31 -0.50 7.28 3.92
N ALA A 32 -1.08 6.41 3.08
CA ALA A 32 -2.22 6.73 2.23
C ALA A 32 -3.47 7.05 3.05
N GLY A 33 -3.82 6.21 4.03
CA GLY A 33 -4.97 6.42 4.90
C GLY A 33 -4.91 7.76 5.65
N HIS A 34 -3.77 8.06 6.26
CA HIS A 34 -3.55 9.34 6.95
C HIS A 34 -3.56 10.54 5.99
N TYR A 35 -3.02 10.40 4.78
CA TYR A 35 -3.04 11.47 3.78
C TYR A 35 -4.48 11.77 3.33
N PHE A 36 -5.25 10.76 2.90
CA PHE A 36 -6.59 10.96 2.35
C PHE A 36 -7.62 11.40 3.39
N ARG A 37 -7.43 11.04 4.67
CA ARG A 37 -8.27 11.53 5.78
C ARG A 37 -8.28 13.05 5.95
N ARG A 38 -7.22 13.75 5.51
CA ARG A 38 -7.09 15.21 5.71
C ARG A 38 -7.95 16.05 4.78
N PHE A 39 -8.49 15.47 3.71
CA PHE A 39 -9.05 16.24 2.59
C PHE A 39 -10.59 16.16 2.45
N SER A 40 -11.33 15.52 3.37
CA SER A 40 -12.79 15.36 3.22
C SER A 40 -13.52 14.93 4.50
N ASP A 41 -14.67 15.57 4.79
CA ASP A 41 -15.65 15.16 5.82
C ASP A 41 -16.53 13.95 5.40
N ARG A 42 -16.31 13.38 4.21
CA ARG A 42 -17.07 12.24 3.66
C ARG A 42 -16.39 10.91 3.98
N THR A 43 -17.19 9.84 4.05
CA THR A 43 -16.73 8.46 4.21
C THR A 43 -15.68 8.08 3.15
N HIS A 44 -14.48 7.74 3.58
CA HIS A 44 -13.42 7.25 2.71
C HIS A 44 -13.66 5.79 2.33
N ARG A 45 -13.64 5.48 1.04
CA ARG A 45 -13.74 4.11 0.51
C ARG A 45 -12.48 3.78 -0.26
N VAL A 46 -11.96 2.58 -0.05
CA VAL A 46 -10.78 2.06 -0.76
C VAL A 46 -11.14 0.74 -1.42
N VAL A 47 -10.67 0.54 -2.64
CA VAL A 47 -10.80 -0.71 -3.39
C VAL A 47 -9.40 -1.29 -3.56
N ILE A 48 -9.20 -2.54 -3.15
CA ILE A 48 -7.93 -3.25 -3.31
C ILE A 48 -8.13 -4.33 -4.39
N GLY A 49 -7.39 -4.20 -5.48
CA GLY A 49 -7.30 -5.21 -6.53
C GLY A 49 -5.99 -5.98 -6.43
N LYS A 50 -6.01 -7.28 -6.70
CA LYS A 50 -4.82 -8.13 -6.80
C LYS A 50 -4.86 -9.03 -8.02
N ASP A 51 -3.69 -9.52 -8.42
CA ASP A 51 -3.57 -10.58 -9.41
C ASP A 51 -3.62 -11.98 -8.76
N THR A 52 -3.32 -13.03 -9.54
CA THR A 52 -3.34 -14.42 -9.07
C THR A 52 -2.06 -14.85 -8.33
N ARG A 53 -1.09 -13.94 -8.11
CA ARG A 53 0.17 -14.31 -7.43
C ARG A 53 -0.09 -14.64 -5.97
N ARG A 54 0.59 -15.68 -5.47
CA ARG A 54 0.54 -16.08 -4.05
C ARG A 54 0.94 -14.95 -3.09
N SER A 55 1.90 -14.11 -3.47
CA SER A 55 2.29 -12.94 -2.68
C SER A 55 1.19 -11.88 -2.57
N GLY A 56 0.19 -11.91 -3.44
CA GLY A 56 -0.93 -10.97 -3.44
C GLY A 56 -1.71 -10.99 -2.13
N TYR A 57 -1.98 -12.17 -1.55
CA TYR A 57 -2.69 -12.29 -0.27
C TYR A 57 -1.97 -11.59 0.89
N MET A 58 -0.65 -11.68 0.91
CA MET A 58 0.17 -11.00 1.92
C MET A 58 0.10 -9.49 1.77
N PHE A 59 0.22 -8.97 0.55
CA PHE A 59 0.15 -7.53 0.30
C PHE A 59 -1.25 -6.96 0.49
N GLU A 60 -2.29 -7.69 0.11
CA GLU A 60 -3.69 -7.34 0.35
C GLU A 60 -3.95 -7.14 1.85
N ASN A 61 -3.57 -8.12 2.67
CA ASN A 61 -3.74 -8.04 4.12
C ASN A 61 -2.92 -6.91 4.73
N ALA A 62 -1.67 -6.73 4.30
CA ALA A 62 -0.80 -5.66 4.79
C ALA A 62 -1.33 -4.26 4.43
N LEU A 63 -1.78 -4.06 3.18
CA LEU A 63 -2.39 -2.81 2.74
C LEU A 63 -3.68 -2.52 3.51
N THR A 64 -4.54 -3.53 3.66
CA THR A 64 -5.79 -3.41 4.42
C THR A 64 -5.51 -2.96 5.85
N ALA A 65 -4.61 -3.68 6.56
CA ALA A 65 -4.22 -3.34 7.92
C ALA A 65 -3.68 -1.89 8.01
N GLY A 66 -2.84 -1.48 7.07
CA GLY A 66 -2.28 -0.14 7.01
C GLY A 66 -3.36 0.93 6.85
N LEU A 67 -4.26 0.74 5.88
CA LEU A 67 -5.36 1.66 5.61
C LEU A 67 -6.36 1.77 6.77
N THR A 68 -6.58 0.68 7.51
CA THR A 68 -7.48 0.67 8.69
C THR A 68 -6.81 1.15 9.98
N SER A 69 -5.48 1.28 10.01
CA SER A 69 -4.72 1.66 11.21
C SER A 69 -4.72 3.17 11.48
N THR A 70 -5.22 3.96 10.53
CA THR A 70 -5.26 5.43 10.59
C THR A 70 -6.65 5.93 10.86
#